data_AF-A0A925F5A9-F1
#
_entry.id   AF-A0A925F5A9-F1
#
_cell.length_a   1.000
_cell.length_b   1.000
_cell.length_c   1.000
_cell.angle_alpha   90.00
_cell.angle_beta   90.00
_cell.angle_gamma   90.00
#
_symmetry.space_group_name_H-M   'P 1'
#
loop_
_entity.id
_entity.type
_entity.pdbx_description
1 polymer ?
#
loop_
_entity_poly.entity_id
_entity_poly.type
_entity_poly.pdbx_seq_one_letter_code
_entity_poly.pdbx_strand_id
1 'polypeptide(L)' 'MFQEISITTFNKAFKNEDDCKQYLFAMKWKDGYKCRRCGSTGSNKGKTSFHLRCKFCAYDESVTAHTMFIS' A
#
# COMPACT_ATOMS: atom_id res chain seq x y z
N MET A 1 -4.33 5.81 -21.96
CA MET A 1 -5.78 5.75 -21.70
C MET A 1 -5.94 5.50 -20.20
N PHE A 2 -6.35 6.49 -19.42
CA PHE A 2 -6.61 6.31 -17.98
C PHE A 2 -8.07 5.90 -17.83
N GLN A 3 -8.32 4.71 -17.28
CA GLN A 3 -9.68 4.25 -17.02
C GLN A 3 -10.22 5.01 -15.81
N GLU A 4 -11.21 5.86 -16.03
CA GLU A 4 -12.01 6.46 -14.96
C GLU A 4 -12.84 5.35 -14.30
N ILE A 5 -12.36 4.87 -13.17
CA ILE A 5 -13.18 4.03 -12.29
C ILE A 5 -14.14 4.96 -11.58
N SER A 6 -15.44 4.83 -11.85
CA SER A 6 -16.44 5.60 -11.12
C SER A 6 -16.41 5.23 -9.63
N ILE A 7 -16.59 6.23 -8.76
CA ILE A 7 -16.70 6.04 -7.30
C ILE A 7 -17.72 4.95 -6.94
N THR A 8 -18.78 4.80 -7.74
CA THR A 8 -19.82 3.78 -7.54
C THR A 8 -19.31 2.36 -7.78
N THR A 9 -18.41 2.16 -8.74
CA THR A 9 -17.75 0.87 -8.98
C THR A 9 -16.74 0.56 -7.88
N PHE A 10 -16.03 1.57 -7.38
CA PHE A 10 -15.10 1.44 -6.25
C PHE A 10 -15.83 1.03 -4.96
N ASN A 11 -16.94 1.68 -4.63
CA ASN A 11 -17.77 1.35 -3.46
C ASN A 11 -18.47 -0.01 -3.55
N LYS A 12 -18.72 -0.52 -4.77
CA LYS A 12 -19.25 -1.89 -4.96
C LYS A 12 -18.18 -2.96 -4.84
N ALA A 13 -16.93 -2.64 -5.20
CA ALA A 13 -15.80 -3.56 -5.16
C ALA A 13 -15.20 -3.72 -3.75
N PHE A 14 -15.21 -2.66 -2.94
CA PHE A 14 -14.66 -2.67 -1.59
C PHE A 14 -15.78 -2.52 -0.56
N LYS A 15 -16.24 -3.66 -0.01
CA LYS A 15 -17.32 -3.69 1.00
C LYS A 15 -16.87 -3.15 2.35
N ASN A 16 -15.57 -3.22 2.64
CA ASN A 16 -14.96 -2.72 3.86
C ASN A 16 -13.59 -2.09 3.53
N GLU A 17 -13.06 -1.30 4.47
CA GLU A 17 -11.77 -0.64 4.31
C GLU A 17 -10.60 -1.63 4.20
N ASP A 18 -10.70 -2.80 4.81
CA ASP A 18 -9.61 -3.80 4.83
C ASP A 18 -9.41 -4.43 3.46
N ASP A 19 -10.49 -4.73 2.72
CA ASP A 19 -10.44 -5.20 1.33
C ASP A 19 -9.75 -4.15 0.43
N CYS A 20 -10.06 -2.86 0.66
CA CYS A 20 -9.42 -1.75 -0.06
C CYS A 20 -7.93 -1.69 0.28
N LYS A 21 -7.56 -1.71 1.56
CA LYS A 21 -6.16 -1.68 2.01
C LYS A 21 -5.38 -2.90 1.52
N GLN A 22 -6.01 -4.07 1.45
CA GLN A 22 -5.39 -5.28 0.92
C GLN A 22 -5.13 -5.19 -0.58
N TYR A 23 -6.10 -4.67 -1.35
CA TYR A 23 -5.92 -4.41 -2.78
C TYR A 23 -4.81 -3.38 -3.03
N LEU A 24 -4.81 -2.27 -2.28
CA LEU A 24 -3.76 -1.25 -2.37
C LEU A 24 -2.39 -1.82 -1.98
N PHE A 25 -2.32 -2.75 -1.02
CA PHE A 25 -1.08 -3.39 -0.59
C PHE A 25 -0.50 -4.23 -1.72
N ALA A 26 -1.34 -5.07 -2.32
CA ALA A 26 -0.96 -5.87 -3.47
C ALA A 26 -0.51 -4.99 -4.64
N MET A 27 -1.22 -3.89 -4.92
CA MET A 27 -0.88 -2.98 -6.01
C MET A 27 0.41 -2.20 -5.77
N LYS A 28 0.62 -1.65 -4.57
CA LYS A 28 1.78 -0.83 -4.22
C LYS A 28 3.09 -1.61 -4.26
N TRP A 29 3.05 -2.87 -3.85
CA TRP A 29 4.24 -3.74 -3.78
C TRP A 29 4.18 -4.92 -4.75
N LYS A 30 3.38 -4.82 -5.82
CA LYS A 30 3.24 -5.86 -6.87
C LYS A 30 4.58 -6.24 -7.50
N ASP A 31 5.46 -5.24 -7.69
CA ASP A 31 6.77 -5.38 -8.31
C ASP A 31 7.88 -5.63 -7.26
N GLY A 32 7.48 -5.88 -6.00
CA GLY A 32 8.37 -6.07 -4.85
C GLY A 32 8.45 -4.86 -3.93
N TYR A 33 8.88 -5.11 -2.70
CA TYR A 33 9.16 -4.06 -1.72
C TYR A 33 10.51 -3.41 -2.02
N LYS A 34 10.53 -2.07 -2.09
CA LYS A 34 11.75 -1.27 -2.07
C LYS A 34 11.56 -0.11 -1.11
N CYS A 35 12.38 -0.05 -0.07
CA CYS A 35 12.31 1.01 0.92
C CYS A 35 12.57 2.37 0.25
N ARG A 36 11.65 3.32 0.40
CA ARG A 36 11.80 4.66 -0.15
C ARG A 36 12.92 5.48 0.51
N ARG A 37 13.31 5.15 1.76
CA ARG A 37 14.35 5.88 2.50
C ARG A 37 15.77 5.43 2.14
N CYS A 38 16.01 4.11 2.08
CA CYS A 38 17.37 3.55 1.88
C CYS A 38 17.53 2.68 0.63
N GLY A 39 16.45 2.40 -0.11
CA GLY A 39 16.50 1.61 -1.34
C GLY A 39 16.62 0.09 -1.15
N SER A 40 16.72 -0.41 0.09
CA SER A 40 16.79 -1.84 0.38
C SER A 40 15.48 -2.57 0.05
N THR A 41 15.57 -3.83 -0.33
CA THR A 41 14.40 -4.68 -0.63
C THR A 41 13.93 -5.55 0.54
N GLY A 42 14.62 -5.50 1.68
CA GLY A 42 14.25 -6.27 2.87
C GLY A 42 13.18 -5.57 3.73
N SER A 43 12.03 -6.22 3.89
CA SER A 43 10.96 -5.79 4.80
C SER A 43 10.56 -6.86 5.81
N ASN A 44 10.01 -6.41 6.93
CA ASN A 44 9.28 -7.17 7.95
C ASN A 44 7.83 -6.66 8.03
N LYS A 45 6.97 -7.38 8.76
CA LYS A 45 5.67 -6.86 9.19
C LYS A 45 5.86 -5.52 9.92
N GLY A 46 5.10 -4.51 9.50
CA GLY A 46 5.08 -3.21 10.14
C GLY A 46 4.12 -3.14 11.33
N LYS A 47 3.79 -1.91 11.74
CA LYS A 47 2.88 -1.65 12.87
C LYS A 47 1.49 -2.26 12.71
N THR A 48 0.99 -2.36 11.48
CA THR A 48 -0.31 -2.97 11.17
C THR A 48 -0.16 -3.98 10.03
N SER A 49 -1.21 -4.75 9.78
CA SER A 49 -1.27 -5.73 8.68
C SER A 49 -1.01 -5.13 7.30
N PHE A 50 -1.19 -3.81 7.14
CA PHE A 50 -1.04 -3.10 5.87
C PHE A 50 0.21 -2.21 5.83
N HIS A 51 1.17 -2.48 6.71
CA HIS A 51 2.43 -1.75 6.79
C HIS A 51 3.61 -2.69 6.54
N LEU A 52 4.62 -2.18 5.83
CA LEU A 52 5.91 -2.86 5.68
C LEU A 52 7.00 -2.03 6.33
N ARG A 53 7.75 -2.67 7.23
CA ARG A 53 8.88 -2.05 7.92
C ARG A 53 10.19 -2.51 7.31
N CYS A 54 11.01 -1.56 6.89
CA CYS A 54 12.35 -1.83 6.38
C CYS A 54 13.22 -2.50 7.45
N LYS A 55 13.88 -3.61 7.11
CA LYS A 55 14.81 -4.32 8.00
C LYS A 55 16.09 -3.51 8.29
N PHE A 56 16.44 -2.56 7.42
CA PHE A 56 17.72 -1.86 7.45
C PHE A 56 17.65 -0.51 8.15
N CYS A 57 16.68 0.34 7.76
CA CYS A 57 16.52 1.68 8.33
C CYS A 57 15.34 1.80 9.30
N ALA A 58 14.65 0.69 9.59
CA ALA A 58 13.48 0.65 10.45
C ALA A 58 12.30 1.55 10.02
N TYR A 59 12.34 2.10 8.79
CA TYR A 59 11.25 2.90 8.23
C TYR A 59 10.00 2.04 8.05
N ASP A 60 8.89 2.46 8.66
CA ASP A 60 7.58 1.81 8.59
C ASP A 60 6.72 2.55 7.57
N GLU A 61 6.35 1.87 6.49
CA GLU A 61 5.60 2.44 5.39
C GLU A 61 4.19 1.86 5.35
N SER A 62 3.18 2.73 5.45
CA SER A 62 1.78 2.34 5.27
C SER A 62 1.47 2.11 3.80
N VAL A 63 0.42 1.33 3.53
CA VAL A 63 -0.09 1.12 2.17
C VAL A 63 -0.54 2.43 1.49
N THR A 64 -1.06 3.40 2.26
CA THR A 64 -1.50 4.71 1.76
C THR A 64 -0.37 5.73 1.65
N ALA A 65 0.77 5.52 2.32
CA ALA A 65 1.89 6.45 2.29
C ALA A 65 2.37 6.66 0.86
N HIS A 66 2.66 7.91 0.49
CA HIS A 66 3.17 8.27 -0.83
C HIS A 66 2.27 7.86 -2.01
N THR A 67 0.99 7.61 -1.75
CA THR A 67 -0.03 7.47 -2.78
C THR A 67 -0.88 8.72 -2.83
N MET A 68 -1.66 8.91 -3.90
CA MET A 68 -2.65 9.99 -3.95
C MET A 68 -3.81 9.80 -2.95
N PHE A 69 -3.87 8.66 -2.27
CA PHE A 69 -4.82 8.37 -1.20
C PHE A 69 -4.25 8.91 0.13
N ILE A 70 -4.34 10.23 0.31
CA ILE A 70 -4.03 10.89 1.59
C ILE A 70 -5.33 10.88 2.39
N SER A 71 -5.34 10.13 3.50
CA SER A 71 -6.40 10.21 4.52
C SER A 71 -6.13 11.38 5.46
#